data_AF-A0A095XG80-F1
#
_entry.id   AF-A0A095XG80-F1
#
_cell.length_a   1.000
_cell.length_b   1.000
_cell.length_c   1.000
_cell.angle_alpha   90.00
_cell.angle_beta   90.00
_cell.angle_gamma   90.00
#
_symmetry.space_group_name_H-M   'P 1'
#
loop_
_entity.id
_entity.type
_entity.pdbx_description
1 polymer ?
#
loop_
_entity_poly.entity_id
_entity_poly.type
_entity_poly.pdbx_seq_one_letter_code
_entity_poly.pdbx_strand_id
1 'polypeptide(L)' 'MNGYSIARQNGLMSANDIRELENMDRIPAEEGGDLYLINGNMLPLSNAGAFANISENGKDEQESEKVLELDKSDKRRRQ' A
#
# COMPACT_ATOMS: atom_id res chain seq x y z
N MET A 1 -7.70 8.64 17.72
CA MET A 1 -7.83 7.95 16.41
C MET A 1 -6.50 7.62 15.71
N ASN A 2 -5.31 7.97 16.23
CA ASN A 2 -4.05 7.73 15.49
C ASN A 2 -3.58 6.25 15.49
N GLY A 3 -4.07 5.44 16.42
CA GLY A 3 -3.66 4.04 16.57
C GLY A 3 -3.98 3.16 15.35
N TYR A 4 -5.18 3.30 14.77
CA TYR A 4 -5.57 2.54 13.58
C TYR A 4 -4.76 2.93 12.35
N SER A 5 -4.47 4.22 12.17
CA SER A 5 -3.64 4.70 11.07
C SER A 5 -2.23 4.11 11.16
N ILE A 6 -1.63 4.07 12.37
CA ILE A 6 -0.33 3.44 12.61
C ILE A 6 -0.42 1.94 12.38
N ALA A 7 -1.46 1.25 12.88
CA ALA A 7 -1.62 -0.18 12.70
C ALA A 7 -1.77 -0.57 11.21
N ARG A 8 -2.54 0.19 10.43
CA ARG A 8 -2.66 -0.01 8.97
C ARG A 8 -1.36 0.25 8.23
N GLN A 9 -0.66 1.34 8.56
CA GLN A 9 0.61 1.68 7.91
C GLN A 9 1.70 0.64 8.17
N ASN A 10 1.68 0.01 9.35
CA ASN A 10 2.63 -1.05 9.71
C ASN A 10 2.17 -2.45 9.25
N GLY A 11 1.00 -2.57 8.62
CA GLY A 11 0.48 -3.88 8.18
C GLY A 11 -0.04 -4.77 9.30
N LEU A 12 -0.27 -4.22 10.49
CA LEU A 12 -0.77 -4.96 11.66
C LEU A 12 -2.28 -5.23 11.59
N MET A 13 -3.01 -4.40 10.83
CA MET A 13 -4.46 -4.48 10.69
C MET A 13 -4.90 -4.32 9.23
N SER A 14 -5.87 -5.13 8.82
CA SER A 14 -6.58 -5.01 7.54
C SER A 14 -7.58 -3.84 7.56
N ALA A 15 -8.24 -3.58 6.43
CA ALA A 15 -9.30 -2.57 6.39
C ALA A 15 -10.56 -3.02 7.13
N ASN A 16 -10.90 -4.29 7.04
CA ASN A 16 -12.03 -4.85 7.72
C ASN A 16 -11.81 -5.02 9.23
N ASP A 17 -10.57 -5.21 9.69
CA ASP A 17 -10.26 -5.26 11.13
C ASP A 17 -10.68 -3.96 11.84
N ILE A 18 -10.37 -2.81 11.22
CA ILE A 18 -10.76 -1.50 11.77
C ILE A 18 -12.27 -1.29 11.65
N ARG A 19 -12.87 -1.70 10.54
CA ARG A 19 -14.31 -1.54 10.30
C ARG A 19 -15.12 -2.40 11.25
N GLU A 20 -14.65 -3.59 11.60
CA GLU A 20 -15.24 -4.44 12.62
C GLU A 20 -15.15 -3.81 14.02
N LEU A 21 -13.98 -3.28 14.41
CA LEU A 21 -13.80 -2.59 15.69
C LEU A 21 -14.69 -1.35 15.85
N GLU A 22 -14.97 -0.66 14.75
CA GLU A 22 -15.81 0.55 14.72
C GLU A 22 -17.27 0.27 14.31
N ASN A 23 -17.71 -0.99 14.21
CA ASN A 23 -19.05 -1.40 13.78
C ASN A 23 -19.51 -0.79 12.44
N MET A 24 -18.60 -0.73 11.46
CA MET A 24 -18.87 -0.28 10.10
C MET A 24 -19.08 -1.45 9.13
N ASP A 25 -19.77 -1.19 8.02
CA ASP A 25 -20.01 -2.20 6.97
C ASP A 25 -18.70 -2.72 6.39
N ARG A 26 -18.53 -4.04 6.27
CA ARG A 26 -17.31 -4.63 5.71
C ARG A 26 -17.18 -4.34 4.21
N ILE A 27 -15.93 -4.19 3.78
CA ILE A 27 -15.58 -4.12 2.35
C ILE A 27 -15.40 -5.56 1.85
N PRO A 28 -15.90 -5.92 0.65
CA PRO A 28 -15.64 -7.23 0.07
C PRO A 28 -14.15 -7.57 0.04
N ALA A 29 -13.81 -8.86 0.22
CA ALA A 29 -12.43 -9.32 0.17
C ALA A 29 -11.76 -9.03 -1.19
N GLU A 30 -12.54 -9.10 -2.29
CA GLU A 30 -12.09 -8.82 -3.66
C GLU A 30 -11.67 -7.35 -3.85
N GLU A 31 -12.28 -6.41 -3.12
CA GLU A 31 -11.92 -4.99 -3.13
C GLU A 31 -10.74 -4.67 -2.18
N GLY A 32 -10.19 -5.70 -1.53
CA GLY A 32 -9.05 -5.55 -0.64
C GLY A 32 -9.41 -5.22 0.81
N GLY A 33 -10.65 -5.49 1.24
CA GLY A 33 -11.07 -5.29 2.63
C GLY A 33 -10.20 -6.05 3.64
N ASP A 34 -9.84 -7.29 3.31
CA ASP A 34 -9.06 -8.21 4.16
C ASP A 34 -7.56 -8.23 3.83
N LEU A 35 -7.09 -7.31 2.97
CA LEU A 35 -5.68 -7.29 2.57
C LEU A 35 -4.79 -6.77 3.70
N TYR A 36 -3.80 -7.59 4.04
CA TYR A 36 -2.66 -7.17 4.84
C TYR A 36 -1.58 -6.63 3.93
N LEU A 37 -1.05 -5.48 4.33
CA LEU A 37 -0.16 -4.68 3.51
C LEU A 37 1.23 -4.69 4.14
N ILE A 38 2.26 -4.77 3.29
CA ILE A 38 3.65 -4.69 3.73
C ILE A 38 3.95 -3.26 4.16
N ASN A 39 4.56 -3.12 5.34
CA ASN A 39 4.97 -1.84 5.92
C ASN A 39 5.78 -1.00 4.91
N GLY A 40 5.46 0.29 4.81
CA GLY A 40 6.18 1.28 3.99
C GLY A 40 5.86 1.28 2.50
N ASN A 41 5.52 0.13 1.90
CA ASN A 41 5.20 0.02 0.47
C ASN A 41 3.71 -0.19 0.18
N MET A 42 2.93 -0.58 1.20
CA MET A 42 1.51 -0.89 1.10
C MET A 42 1.17 -1.89 -0.02
N LEU A 43 2.10 -2.78 -0.35
CA LEU A 43 1.88 -3.89 -1.25
C LEU A 43 1.11 -5.00 -0.53
N PRO A 44 0.19 -5.71 -1.21
CA PRO A 44 -0.38 -6.94 -0.69
C PRO A 44 0.71 -7.92 -0.25
N LEU A 45 0.55 -8.52 0.93
CA LEU A 45 1.51 -9.49 1.46
C LEU A 45 1.79 -10.65 0.49
N SER A 46 0.78 -11.06 -0.29
CA SER A 46 0.92 -12.10 -1.33
C SER A 46 1.94 -11.74 -2.42
N ASN A 47 2.15 -10.45 -2.66
CA ASN A 47 3.03 -9.95 -3.71
C ASN A 47 4.40 -9.54 -3.15
N ALA A 48 4.67 -9.87 -1.89
CA ALA A 48 5.98 -9.68 -1.27
C ALA A 48 7.05 -10.43 -2.06
N GLY A 49 8.07 -9.72 -2.55
CA GLY A 49 9.19 -10.34 -3.28
C GLY A 49 8.92 -10.60 -4.77
N ALA A 50 7.77 -10.21 -5.32
CA ALA A 50 7.54 -10.24 -6.78
C ALA A 50 8.63 -9.45 -7.55
N PHE A 51 9.11 -8.36 -6.96
CA PHE A 51 10.21 -7.55 -7.50
C PHE A 51 11.60 -8.20 -7.40
N ALA A 52 11.80 -9.22 -6.55
CA ALA A 52 13.10 -9.87 -6.38
C ALA A 52 13.40 -10.90 -7.47
N ASN A 53 12.36 -11.46 -8.12
CA ASN A 53 12.50 -12.46 -9.17
C ASN A 53 12.66 -11.88 -10.58
N ILE A 54 12.69 -10.55 -10.72
CA ILE A 54 12.83 -9.87 -12.02
C ILE A 54 14.25 -10.05 -12.62
N SER A 55 15.24 -10.51 -11.83
CA SER A 55 16.63 -10.63 -12.28
C SER A 55 16.99 -11.91 -13.06
N GLU A 56 16.13 -12.93 -13.17
CA GLU A 56 16.52 -14.20 -13.81
C GLU A 56 15.90 -14.48 -15.20
N ASN A 57 14.79 -13.83 -15.57
CA ASN A 57 14.21 -14.01 -16.91
C ASN A 57 13.60 -12.69 -17.39
N GLY A 58 14.40 -11.91 -18.12
CA GLY A 58 13.98 -10.63 -18.72
C GLY A 58 12.80 -10.78 -19.67
N LYS A 59 11.59 -10.59 -19.17
CA LYS A 59 10.38 -10.25 -19.92
C LYS A 59 9.56 -9.26 -19.11
N ASP A 60 9.79 -7.99 -19.42
CA ASP A 60 8.94 -6.88 -19.04
C ASP A 60 7.56 -7.07 -19.67
N GLU A 61 6.60 -7.56 -18.88
CA GLU A 61 5.19 -7.37 -19.19
C GLU A 61 4.68 -6.16 -18.40
N GLN A 62 4.33 -5.14 -19.19
CA GLN A 62 4.00 -3.79 -18.82
C GLN A 62 2.70 -3.73 -18.02
N GLU A 63 2.70 -3.89 -16.70
CA GLU A 63 1.56 -3.47 -15.89
C GLU A 63 1.97 -2.70 -14.62
N SER A 64 1.82 -1.38 -14.73
CA SER A 64 1.64 -0.43 -13.63
C SER A 64 2.84 -0.14 -12.72
N GLU A 65 3.99 0.15 -13.30
CA GLU A 65 5.01 0.94 -12.61
C GLU A 65 4.57 2.42 -12.54
N LYS A 66 3.54 2.71 -11.73
CA LYS A 66 3.15 4.09 -11.43
C LYS A 66 4.05 4.61 -10.31
N VAL A 67 5.31 4.89 -10.66
CA VAL A 67 6.23 5.65 -9.81
C VAL A 67 5.55 6.99 -9.52
N LEU A 68 5.14 7.22 -8.26
CA LEU A 68 4.63 8.52 -7.85
C LEU A 68 5.76 9.54 -8.00
N GLU A 69 5.70 10.35 -9.05
CA GLU A 69 6.58 11.49 -9.19
C GLU A 69 6.36 12.42 -7.99
N LEU A 70 7.39 12.57 -7.15
CA LEU A 70 7.41 13.65 -6.16
C LEU A 70 7.52 14.97 -6.93
N ASP A 71 6.41 15.69 -6.98
CA ASP A 71 6.35 17.03 -7.52
C ASP A 71 7.40 17.89 -6.78
N LYS A 72 8.46 18.26 -7.50
CA LYS A 72 9.57 19.03 -6.92
C LYS A 72 9.01 20.38 -6.51
N SER A 73 8.83 20.58 -5.21
CA SER A 73 8.37 21.82 -4.60
C SER A 73 9.09 23.03 -5.23
N ASP A 74 8.32 23.83 -5.97
CA ASP A 74 8.81 24.99 -6.69
C ASP A 74 9.51 25.99 -5.75
N LYS A 75 10.70 26.41 -6.18
CA LYS A 75 11.53 27.41 -5.51
C LYS A 75 10.77 28.72 -5.34
N ARG A 76 10.21 28.98 -4.15
CA ARG A 76 9.93 30.36 -3.72
C ARG A 76 11.21 30.97 -3.13
N ARG A 77 12.00 31.59 -4.02
CA ARG A 77 12.94 32.65 -3.67
C ARG A 77 12.15 33.72 -2.90
N ARG A 78 12.43 33.89 -1.62
CA ARG A 78 12.09 35.12 -0.89
C ARG A 78 13.35 36.00 -0.92
N GLN A 79 13.24 37.10 -1.66
CA GLN A 79 14.07 38.28 -1.41
C GLN A 79 13.68 38.88 -0.06
#